data_AF-A0AAD9DKD0-F1
#
_entry.id   AF-A0AAD9DKD0-F1
#
_cell.length_a   1.000
_cell.length_b   1.000
_cell.length_c   1.000
_cell.angle_alpha   90.00
_cell.angle_beta   90.00
_cell.angle_gamma   90.00
#
_symmetry.space_group_name_H-M   'P 1'
#
loop_
_entity.id
_entity.type
_entity.pdbx_description
1 polymer ?
#
loop_
_entity_poly.entity_id
_entity_poly.type
_entity_poly.pdbx_seq_one_letter_code
_entity_poly.pdbx_strand_id
1 'polypeptide(L)'
;RDALISLSLHNTHLKPSLTLDPRWPTEILRENKGRDRRKWPRGKQAGVRNRLRARAHRAPLPSILLANIQSLDNKLDDLRARIKVQMDIRDCNLLCFTKSWLIPALLSHAIQPAEFFSVHRMDRMADSGKSRGGEMCVMVNNSWCSNANVVTLACSCSPNLELLALKFRPFYLPWEFTWGIINTMYIPPQANMDTALTNLKCAVPNLYQHVTFPTMGKRTLDHCYTPYKDSYKALAHPLFSKSDHTAIFLIPKNKQRLKRESLIQREVACWTDQSVAALQDALDDADWDSTDDVSEFTEAVVGFIGKLVDDTIPRTTIKKFPNQKP
;
A
#
# COMPACT_ATOMS: atom_id res chain seq x y z
N ARG A 1 2.66 -29.66 -0.10
CA ARG A 1 2.85 -28.90 -1.37
C ARG A 1 2.25 -27.56 -1.06
N ASP A 2 3.07 -26.60 -0.68
CA ASP A 2 2.59 -25.52 0.16
C ASP A 2 2.96 -24.19 -0.48
N ALA A 3 1.96 -23.36 -0.75
CA ALA A 3 2.15 -22.03 -1.26
C ALA A 3 2.13 -21.05 -0.09
N LEU A 4 3.19 -20.26 0.03
CA LEU A 4 3.35 -19.26 1.07
C LEU A 4 3.39 -17.88 0.43
N ILE A 5 2.57 -16.97 0.92
CA ILE A 5 2.69 -15.55 0.60
C ILE A 5 3.03 -14.80 1.88
N SER A 6 4.01 -13.91 1.81
CA SER A 6 4.31 -12.95 2.87
C SER A 6 4.25 -11.52 2.33
N LEU A 7 3.58 -10.62 3.04
CA LEU A 7 3.49 -9.20 2.68
C LEU A 7 4.01 -8.34 3.83
N SER A 8 4.95 -7.43 3.52
CA SER A 8 5.56 -6.50 4.48
C SER A 8 5.54 -5.06 3.94
N LEU A 9 5.27 -4.08 4.81
CA LEU A 9 5.39 -2.64 4.48
C LEU A 9 6.58 -2.04 5.22
N HIS A 10 7.32 -1.15 4.56
CA HIS A 10 8.52 -0.53 5.11
C HIS A 10 8.44 1.00 5.13
N ASN A 11 8.99 1.61 6.18
CA ASN A 11 9.11 3.05 6.38
C ASN A 11 10.59 3.44 6.48
N THR A 12 11.05 4.38 5.66
CA THR A 12 12.42 4.89 5.68
C THR A 12 12.60 6.14 6.55
N HIS A 13 11.52 6.74 7.06
CA HIS A 13 11.52 8.02 7.79
C HIS A 13 11.55 7.89 9.32
N LEU A 14 11.64 6.67 9.87
CA LEU A 14 11.79 6.46 11.32
C LEU A 14 13.21 5.99 11.64
N LYS A 15 13.94 6.79 12.43
CA LYS A 15 15.17 6.33 13.12
C LYS A 15 14.86 5.06 13.93
N PRO A 16 15.82 4.12 14.08
CA PRO A 16 15.60 2.81 14.68
C PRO A 16 15.49 2.88 16.22
N SER A 17 14.56 3.66 16.73
CA SER A 17 14.27 3.77 18.15
C SER A 17 12.77 3.83 18.39
N LEU A 18 12.00 2.91 17.79
CA LEU A 18 10.61 2.66 18.16
C LEU A 18 10.34 1.16 18.09
N THR A 19 9.95 0.63 19.25
CA THR A 19 9.48 -0.71 19.59
C THR A 19 9.07 -1.64 18.45
N LEU A 20 9.62 -2.86 18.51
CA LEU A 20 9.28 -4.07 17.75
C LEU A 20 7.85 -4.61 18.00
N ASP A 21 6.87 -3.73 18.26
CA ASP A 21 5.46 -4.12 18.45
C ASP A 21 4.69 -3.93 17.12
N PRO A 22 4.21 -5.00 16.45
CA PRO A 22 3.56 -4.94 15.12
C PRO A 22 2.14 -4.39 15.16
N ARG A 23 1.76 -3.74 16.26
CA ARG A 23 0.46 -3.09 16.37
C ARG A 23 0.49 -1.88 15.46
N TRP A 24 -0.57 -1.71 14.67
CA TRP A 24 -0.81 -0.45 13.99
C TRP A 24 -0.60 0.70 15.00
N PRO A 25 0.00 1.84 14.60
CA PRO A 25 0.06 3.02 15.45
C PRO A 25 -1.30 3.25 16.14
N THR A 26 -1.30 3.54 17.43
CA THR A 26 -2.54 3.77 18.19
C THR A 26 -3.34 4.95 17.62
N GLU A 27 -2.74 5.82 16.81
CA GLU A 27 -3.47 6.80 16.00
C GLU A 27 -4.41 6.15 14.98
N ILE A 28 -4.04 4.98 14.43
CA ILE A 28 -4.76 4.20 13.40
C ILE A 28 -5.71 3.17 14.04
N LEU A 29 -5.33 2.56 15.17
CA LEU A 29 -6.20 1.68 15.94
C LEU A 29 -7.26 2.47 16.72
N ARG A 30 -8.52 2.31 16.36
CA ARG A 30 -9.64 2.88 17.13
C ARG A 30 -9.89 2.09 18.41
N GLU A 31 -9.93 2.78 19.56
CA GLU A 31 -10.82 2.38 20.65
C GLU A 31 -12.28 2.60 20.23
N ASN A 32 -13.10 1.56 20.33
CA ASN A 32 -14.55 1.69 20.27
C ASN A 32 -15.04 2.37 21.57
N LYS A 33 -14.85 3.68 21.68
CA LYS A 33 -15.60 4.46 22.65
C LYS A 33 -17.07 4.38 22.23
N GLY A 34 -17.87 3.66 23.02
CA GLY A 34 -19.30 3.47 22.79
C GLY A 34 -19.92 4.81 22.43
N ARG A 35 -20.48 4.91 21.23
CA ARG A 35 -21.13 6.13 20.76
C ARG A 35 -22.63 6.00 20.97
N ASP A 36 -23.20 7.06 21.54
CA ASP A 36 -24.63 7.25 21.64
C ASP A 36 -25.33 7.07 20.29
N ARG A 37 -26.47 6.37 20.35
CA ARG A 37 -27.32 6.01 19.21
C ARG A 37 -28.10 7.22 18.69
N ARG A 38 -27.43 8.29 18.25
CA ARG A 38 -28.12 9.30 17.42
C ARG A 38 -28.26 8.75 16.00
N LYS A 39 -29.50 8.70 15.53
CA LYS A 39 -29.94 8.08 14.27
C LYS A 39 -29.22 8.70 13.07
N TRP A 40 -28.18 8.04 12.57
CA TRP A 40 -27.61 8.35 11.26
C TRP A 40 -28.49 7.72 10.17
N PRO A 41 -28.62 8.36 8.99
CA PRO A 41 -29.21 7.71 7.82
C PRO A 41 -28.40 6.43 7.55
N ARG A 42 -29.05 5.26 7.71
CA ARG A 42 -28.42 3.98 7.45
C ARG A 42 -28.09 3.91 5.97
N GLY A 43 -26.83 4.18 5.61
CA GLY A 43 -26.33 3.88 4.28
C GLY A 43 -26.60 2.40 4.01
N LYS A 44 -27.43 2.10 3.00
CA LYS A 44 -27.74 0.72 2.59
C LYS A 44 -26.41 -0.04 2.43
N GLN A 45 -26.35 -1.29 2.87
CA GLN A 45 -25.15 -2.14 2.82
C GLN A 45 -24.52 -2.18 1.40
N ALA A 46 -25.36 -2.02 0.38
CA ALA A 46 -24.99 -1.79 -1.01
C ALA A 46 -24.04 -0.60 -1.23
N GLY A 47 -24.22 0.53 -0.54
CA GLY A 47 -23.38 1.73 -0.68
C GLY A 47 -21.98 1.60 -0.09
N VAL A 48 -21.75 0.70 0.88
CA VAL A 48 -20.39 0.38 1.35
C VAL A 48 -19.70 -0.55 0.35
N ARG A 49 -20.40 -1.59 -0.12
CA ARG A 49 -19.92 -2.48 -1.20
C ARG A 49 -19.58 -1.70 -2.47
N ASN A 50 -20.46 -0.80 -2.92
CA ASN A 50 -20.23 0.02 -4.10
C ASN A 50 -19.07 1.01 -3.91
N ARG A 51 -18.86 1.55 -2.69
CA ARG A 51 -17.68 2.36 -2.39
C ARG A 51 -16.39 1.55 -2.38
N LEU A 52 -16.41 0.31 -1.89
CA LEU A 52 -15.25 -0.58 -1.94
C LEU A 52 -14.94 -0.98 -3.39
N ARG A 53 -15.97 -1.26 -4.20
CA ARG A 53 -15.84 -1.50 -5.65
C ARG A 53 -15.27 -0.29 -6.39
N ALA A 54 -15.80 0.91 -6.15
CA ALA A 54 -15.28 2.15 -6.73
C ALA A 54 -13.88 2.53 -6.23
N ARG A 55 -13.37 1.87 -5.18
CA ARG A 55 -12.06 2.14 -4.57
C ARG A 55 -11.15 0.92 -4.56
N ALA A 56 -11.42 -0.10 -5.37
CA ALA A 56 -10.64 -1.34 -5.39
C ALA A 56 -9.13 -1.05 -5.53
N HIS A 57 -8.79 -0.13 -6.44
CA HIS A 57 -7.41 0.29 -6.71
C HIS A 57 -6.87 1.39 -5.78
N ARG A 58 -7.65 1.87 -4.81
CA ARG A 58 -7.22 2.90 -3.86
C ARG A 58 -6.85 2.34 -2.49
N ALA A 59 -6.88 1.02 -2.34
CA ALA A 59 -6.54 0.38 -1.09
C ALA A 59 -5.03 0.48 -0.82
N PRO A 60 -4.61 0.94 0.38
CA PRO A 60 -3.20 1.00 0.74
C PRO A 60 -2.58 -0.40 0.91
N LEU A 61 -3.40 -1.38 1.34
CA LEU A 61 -3.06 -2.80 1.31
C LEU A 61 -3.69 -3.43 0.06
N PRO A 62 -2.93 -4.22 -0.73
CA PRO A 62 -3.47 -4.86 -1.93
C PRO A 62 -4.53 -5.91 -1.60
N SER A 63 -5.54 -6.04 -2.46
CA SER A 63 -6.26 -7.32 -2.61
C SER A 63 -5.36 -8.32 -3.33
N ILE A 64 -5.37 -9.58 -2.88
CA ILE A 64 -4.48 -10.62 -3.41
C ILE A 64 -5.32 -11.85 -3.78
N LEU A 65 -5.20 -12.31 -5.01
CA LEU A 65 -5.70 -13.62 -5.43
C LEU A 65 -4.53 -14.60 -5.47
N LEU A 66 -4.56 -15.61 -4.61
CA LEU A 66 -3.57 -16.68 -4.59
C LEU A 66 -4.18 -17.95 -5.20
N ALA A 67 -3.51 -18.55 -6.18
CA ALA A 67 -3.92 -19.83 -6.73
C ALA A 67 -2.75 -20.72 -7.12
N ASN A 68 -2.92 -22.02 -6.89
CA ASN A 68 -2.05 -23.05 -7.45
C ASN A 68 -2.63 -23.51 -8.77
N ILE A 69 -2.14 -22.96 -9.88
CA ILE A 69 -2.79 -23.11 -11.18
C ILE A 69 -2.42 -24.42 -11.86
N GLN A 70 -1.21 -24.95 -11.67
CA GLN A 70 -0.72 -26.15 -12.36
C GLN A 70 -0.83 -26.01 -13.89
N SER A 71 0.16 -25.36 -14.51
CA SER A 71 0.18 -24.90 -15.91
C SER A 71 -0.72 -23.68 -16.15
N LEU A 72 -0.10 -22.51 -16.19
CA LEU A 72 -0.78 -21.25 -16.49
C LEU A 72 -1.19 -21.18 -17.96
N ASP A 73 -0.34 -21.60 -18.89
CA ASP A 73 -0.59 -21.50 -20.34
C ASP A 73 -1.91 -22.15 -20.75
N ASN A 74 -2.19 -23.35 -20.24
CA ASN A 74 -3.43 -24.09 -20.50
C ASN A 74 -4.68 -23.41 -19.91
N LYS A 75 -4.52 -22.44 -19.02
CA LYS A 75 -5.59 -21.79 -18.26
C LYS A 75 -5.65 -20.28 -18.50
N LEU A 76 -4.84 -19.75 -19.42
CA LEU A 76 -4.84 -18.32 -19.74
C LEU A 76 -6.18 -17.87 -20.31
N ASP A 77 -6.84 -18.68 -21.13
CA ASP A 77 -8.14 -18.31 -21.71
C ASP A 77 -9.27 -18.31 -20.67
N ASP A 78 -9.26 -19.25 -19.71
CA ASP A 78 -10.17 -19.24 -18.55
C ASP A 78 -9.90 -17.99 -17.69
N LEU A 79 -8.63 -17.64 -17.46
CA LEU A 79 -8.26 -16.44 -16.71
C LEU A 79 -8.73 -15.16 -17.43
N ARG A 80 -8.52 -15.04 -18.75
CA ARG A 80 -8.98 -13.93 -19.58
C ARG A 80 -10.50 -13.78 -19.55
N ALA A 81 -11.23 -14.90 -19.68
CA ALA A 81 -12.69 -14.90 -19.59
C ALA A 81 -13.17 -14.45 -18.20
N ARG A 82 -12.54 -14.96 -17.14
CA ARG A 82 -12.86 -14.56 -15.76
C ARG A 82 -12.55 -13.11 -15.47
N ILE A 83 -11.47 -12.53 -16.00
CA ILE A 83 -11.17 -11.10 -15.86
C ILE A 83 -12.25 -10.24 -16.54
N LYS A 84 -12.83 -10.70 -17.65
CA LYS A 84 -13.93 -9.99 -18.32
C LYS A 84 -15.24 -10.03 -17.51
N VAL A 85 -15.54 -11.17 -16.87
CA VAL A 85 -16.84 -11.42 -16.23
C VAL A 85 -16.83 -11.14 -14.72
N GLN A 86 -15.78 -11.55 -14.02
CA GLN A 86 -15.66 -11.51 -12.56
C GLN A 86 -14.89 -10.26 -12.12
N MET A 87 -15.62 -9.29 -11.58
CA MET A 87 -15.05 -8.06 -11.05
C MET A 87 -14.03 -8.31 -9.94
N ASP A 88 -14.20 -9.37 -9.14
CA ASP A 88 -13.28 -9.67 -8.04
C ASP A 88 -11.86 -10.00 -8.54
N ILE A 89 -11.73 -10.66 -9.70
CA ILE A 89 -10.44 -10.95 -10.33
C ILE A 89 -9.95 -9.75 -11.13
N ARG A 90 -10.84 -9.09 -11.89
CA ARG A 90 -10.52 -7.90 -12.68
C ARG A 90 -9.96 -6.76 -11.84
N ASP A 91 -10.63 -6.49 -10.72
CA ASP A 91 -10.32 -5.36 -9.85
C ASP A 91 -9.34 -5.77 -8.73
N CYS A 92 -8.80 -7.00 -8.78
CA CYS A 92 -7.76 -7.46 -7.88
C CYS A 92 -6.45 -6.70 -8.14
N ASN A 93 -5.73 -6.37 -7.07
CA ASN A 93 -4.49 -5.61 -7.18
C ASN A 93 -3.29 -6.51 -7.51
N LEU A 94 -3.27 -7.72 -6.96
CA LEU A 94 -2.20 -8.71 -7.14
C LEU A 94 -2.78 -10.09 -7.43
N LEU A 95 -2.36 -10.71 -8.53
CA LEU A 95 -2.63 -12.12 -8.83
C LEU A 95 -1.34 -12.92 -8.64
N CYS A 96 -1.32 -13.81 -7.66
CA CYS A 96 -0.18 -14.64 -7.30
C CYS A 96 -0.45 -16.08 -7.70
N PHE A 97 0.28 -16.55 -8.71
CA PHE A 97 0.15 -17.91 -9.22
C PHE A 97 1.41 -18.72 -8.89
N THR A 98 1.15 -19.86 -8.28
CA THR A 98 2.14 -20.91 -8.08
C THR A 98 1.87 -22.03 -9.08
N LYS A 99 2.90 -22.80 -9.41
CA LYS A 99 2.82 -23.86 -10.41
C LYS A 99 2.45 -23.42 -11.82
N SER A 100 3.02 -22.31 -12.30
CA SER A 100 2.75 -21.74 -13.62
C SER A 100 3.31 -22.57 -14.79
N TRP A 101 4.39 -23.35 -14.57
CA TRP A 101 5.11 -24.15 -15.58
C TRP A 101 5.52 -23.37 -16.84
N LEU A 102 5.76 -22.07 -16.71
CA LEU A 102 6.11 -21.24 -17.86
C LEU A 102 7.54 -21.51 -18.32
N ILE A 103 7.74 -21.47 -19.64
CA ILE A 103 9.04 -21.72 -20.28
C ILE A 103 9.77 -20.38 -20.49
N PRO A 104 11.11 -20.29 -20.28
CA PRO A 104 11.85 -19.03 -20.49
C PRO A 104 11.70 -18.46 -21.91
N ALA A 105 11.48 -19.31 -22.92
CA ALA A 105 11.25 -18.90 -24.30
C ALA A 105 9.93 -18.15 -24.51
N LEU A 106 8.98 -18.26 -23.58
CA LEU A 106 7.69 -17.59 -23.67
C LEU A 106 7.81 -16.14 -23.20
N LEU A 107 7.48 -15.19 -24.06
CA LEU A 107 7.56 -13.77 -23.76
C LEU A 107 6.45 -13.34 -22.79
N SER A 108 6.75 -12.41 -21.88
CA SER A 108 5.81 -11.93 -20.85
C SER A 108 4.51 -11.35 -21.43
N HIS A 109 4.55 -10.76 -22.62
CA HIS A 109 3.36 -10.22 -23.30
C HIS A 109 2.37 -11.32 -23.72
N ALA A 110 2.84 -12.53 -24.01
CA ALA A 110 1.98 -13.64 -24.42
C ALA A 110 1.10 -14.16 -23.26
N ILE A 111 1.63 -14.03 -22.04
CA ILE A 111 1.00 -14.47 -20.78
C ILE A 111 0.13 -13.38 -20.16
N GLN A 112 0.25 -12.15 -20.65
CA GLN A 112 -0.51 -11.02 -20.15
C GLN A 112 -2.02 -11.29 -20.36
N PRO A 113 -2.81 -11.36 -19.27
CA PRO A 113 -4.22 -11.71 -19.40
C PRO A 113 -5.07 -10.49 -19.82
N ALA A 114 -4.61 -9.28 -19.52
CA ALA A 114 -5.19 -8.03 -19.98
C ALA A 114 -4.14 -6.92 -19.96
N GLU A 115 -4.32 -5.87 -20.77
CA GLU A 115 -3.36 -4.77 -20.93
C GLU A 115 -3.03 -4.04 -19.61
N PHE A 116 -4.00 -4.00 -18.67
CA PHE A 116 -3.83 -3.36 -17.38
C PHE A 116 -3.16 -4.25 -16.32
N PHE A 117 -2.72 -5.47 -16.65
CA PHE A 117 -1.89 -6.29 -15.77
C PHE A 117 -0.45 -6.36 -16.26
N SER A 118 0.51 -6.03 -15.40
CA SER A 118 1.92 -6.25 -15.65
C SER A 118 2.36 -7.59 -15.07
N VAL A 119 3.09 -8.39 -15.85
CA VAL A 119 3.52 -9.74 -15.49
C VAL A 119 4.95 -9.73 -14.97
N HIS A 120 5.13 -10.20 -13.74
CA HIS A 120 6.43 -10.45 -13.14
C HIS A 120 6.55 -11.94 -12.84
N ARG A 121 7.48 -12.60 -13.51
CA ARG A 121 7.65 -14.05 -13.42
C ARG A 121 9.08 -14.41 -13.09
N MET A 122 9.24 -15.61 -12.56
CA MET A 122 10.52 -16.22 -12.34
C MET A 122 10.62 -17.49 -13.17
N ASP A 123 11.60 -17.51 -14.07
CA ASP A 123 11.81 -18.60 -15.01
C ASP A 123 12.86 -19.58 -14.51
N ARG A 124 12.83 -20.81 -15.04
CA ARG A 124 13.79 -21.85 -14.66
C ARG A 124 15.21 -21.44 -14.99
N MET A 125 16.08 -21.60 -14.00
CA MET A 125 17.53 -21.57 -14.16
C MET A 125 18.02 -23.04 -14.17
N ALA A 126 18.97 -23.36 -15.05
CA ALA A 126 19.50 -24.72 -15.26
C ALA A 126 20.06 -25.35 -13.95
N ASP A 127 20.50 -24.51 -13.02
CA ASP A 127 21.18 -24.89 -11.77
C ASP A 127 20.26 -25.56 -10.73
N SER A 128 18.94 -25.55 -10.94
CA SER A 128 17.96 -26.04 -9.95
C SER A 128 17.81 -27.57 -9.92
N GLY A 129 18.32 -28.30 -10.91
CA GLY A 129 18.24 -29.76 -10.99
C GLY A 129 16.81 -30.34 -11.09
N LYS A 130 15.77 -29.51 -11.18
CA LYS A 130 14.36 -29.95 -11.22
C LYS A 130 13.89 -30.19 -12.65
N SER A 131 13.38 -31.39 -12.93
CA SER A 131 12.80 -31.75 -14.24
C SER A 131 11.44 -31.10 -14.51
N ARG A 132 10.67 -30.75 -13.48
CA ARG A 132 9.28 -30.24 -13.60
C ARG A 132 8.93 -29.01 -12.74
N GLY A 133 9.89 -28.29 -12.16
CA GLY A 133 9.63 -27.15 -11.25
C GLY A 133 10.25 -25.83 -11.68
N GLY A 134 9.54 -24.72 -11.49
CA GLY A 134 9.88 -23.36 -11.94
C GLY A 134 8.64 -22.65 -12.49
N GLU A 135 7.99 -21.87 -11.62
CA GLU A 135 6.54 -21.93 -11.56
C GLU A 135 5.85 -20.71 -10.92
N MET A 136 6.58 -19.65 -10.56
CA MET A 136 6.01 -18.50 -9.84
C MET A 136 5.76 -17.33 -10.78
N CYS A 137 4.53 -16.84 -10.78
CA CYS A 137 4.10 -15.70 -11.56
C CYS A 137 3.26 -14.78 -10.69
N VAL A 138 3.63 -13.51 -10.60
CA VAL A 138 2.85 -12.47 -9.94
C VAL A 138 2.47 -11.42 -10.98
N MET A 139 1.18 -11.14 -11.08
CA MET A 139 0.64 -10.12 -11.96
C MET A 139 0.15 -8.94 -11.13
N VAL A 140 0.56 -7.73 -11.50
CA VAL A 140 0.23 -6.49 -10.79
C VAL A 140 -0.74 -5.66 -11.62
N ASN A 141 -1.80 -5.16 -10.99
CA ASN A 141 -2.75 -4.28 -11.66
C ASN A 141 -2.21 -2.86 -11.77
N ASN A 142 -2.06 -2.38 -13.00
CA ASN A 142 -1.52 -1.07 -13.36
C ASN A 142 -2.40 0.09 -12.86
N SER A 143 -3.69 -0.16 -12.58
CA SER A 143 -4.59 0.82 -11.96
C SER A 143 -4.28 1.06 -10.49
N TRP A 144 -3.63 0.11 -9.82
CA TRP A 144 -3.24 0.19 -8.41
C TRP A 144 -1.77 0.61 -8.22
N CYS A 145 -0.87 0.09 -9.04
CA CYS A 145 0.55 0.43 -9.03
C CYS A 145 1.10 0.43 -10.46
N SER A 146 1.75 1.51 -10.87
CA SER A 146 2.45 1.56 -12.17
C SER A 146 3.56 0.53 -12.23
N ASN A 147 3.78 -0.08 -13.40
CA ASN A 147 4.88 -1.01 -13.66
C ASN A 147 6.26 -0.41 -13.31
N ALA A 148 6.46 0.90 -13.53
CA ALA A 148 7.71 1.58 -13.19
C ALA A 148 8.00 1.60 -11.67
N ASN A 149 6.96 1.46 -10.84
CA ASN A 149 7.08 1.42 -9.39
C ASN A 149 7.16 -0.01 -8.84
N VAL A 150 7.17 -1.02 -9.72
CA VAL A 150 7.34 -2.43 -9.34
C VAL A 150 8.74 -2.87 -9.72
N VAL A 151 9.46 -3.43 -8.76
CA VAL A 151 10.84 -3.90 -8.95
C VAL A 151 10.96 -5.31 -8.38
N THR A 152 11.46 -6.25 -9.19
CA THR A 152 11.82 -7.58 -8.73
C THR A 152 13.08 -7.49 -7.88
N LEU A 153 12.97 -7.77 -6.58
CA LEU A 153 14.11 -7.66 -5.65
C LEU A 153 14.97 -8.92 -5.64
N ALA A 154 14.32 -10.07 -5.58
CA ALA A 154 14.99 -11.34 -5.46
C ALA A 154 14.17 -12.44 -6.14
N CYS A 155 14.89 -13.32 -6.83
CA CYS A 155 14.38 -14.56 -7.38
C CYS A 155 15.33 -15.65 -6.90
N SER A 156 14.81 -16.71 -6.27
CA SER A 156 15.63 -17.87 -5.90
C SER A 156 14.94 -19.17 -6.25
N CYS A 157 15.69 -20.06 -6.91
CA CYS A 157 15.25 -21.40 -7.29
C CYS A 157 16.15 -22.40 -6.58
N SER A 158 15.68 -22.99 -5.50
CA SER A 158 16.39 -24.04 -4.78
C SER A 158 15.56 -25.32 -4.75
N PRO A 159 16.18 -26.49 -4.53
CA PRO A 159 15.45 -27.75 -4.36
C PRO A 159 14.39 -27.67 -3.26
N ASN A 160 14.61 -26.83 -2.24
CA ASN A 160 13.77 -26.73 -1.05
C ASN A 160 12.79 -25.57 -1.05
N LEU A 161 13.03 -24.53 -1.86
CA LEU A 161 12.25 -23.30 -1.87
C LEU A 161 12.34 -22.59 -3.22
N GLU A 162 11.21 -22.16 -3.75
CA GLU A 162 11.12 -21.22 -4.87
C GLU A 162 10.54 -19.91 -4.37
N LEU A 163 11.24 -18.79 -4.56
CA LEU A 163 10.85 -17.47 -4.08
C LEU A 163 10.90 -16.43 -5.20
N LEU A 164 9.81 -15.66 -5.31
CA LEU A 164 9.73 -14.43 -6.07
C LEU A 164 9.36 -13.27 -5.12
N ALA A 165 10.27 -12.32 -4.94
CA ALA A 165 10.09 -11.13 -4.12
C ALA A 165 9.93 -9.88 -4.99
N LEU A 166 8.79 -9.20 -4.87
CA LEU A 166 8.53 -7.94 -5.57
C LEU A 166 8.42 -6.79 -4.57
N LYS A 167 9.10 -5.70 -4.86
CA LYS A 167 8.89 -4.39 -4.25
C LYS A 167 7.91 -3.60 -5.10
N PHE A 168 6.97 -2.92 -4.47
CA PHE A 168 6.00 -2.08 -5.17
C PHE A 168 5.69 -0.81 -4.37
N ARG A 169 5.35 0.29 -5.07
CA ARG A 169 4.85 1.53 -4.47
C ARG A 169 3.50 1.94 -5.10
N PRO A 170 2.37 1.58 -4.47
CA PRO A 170 1.04 1.89 -4.96
C PRO A 170 0.76 3.39 -4.95
N PHE A 171 -0.18 3.84 -5.80
CA PHE A 171 -0.55 5.26 -5.89
C PHE A 171 -1.11 5.85 -4.60
N TYR A 172 -1.80 5.02 -3.81
CA TYR A 172 -2.47 5.43 -2.56
C TYR A 172 -1.81 4.82 -1.34
N LEU A 173 -0.53 4.46 -1.43
CA LEU A 173 0.24 4.07 -0.26
C LEU A 173 0.33 5.28 0.70
N PRO A 174 0.04 5.10 2.00
CA PRO A 174 0.15 6.19 2.96
C PRO A 174 1.59 6.73 2.99
N TRP A 175 1.74 8.02 3.22
CA TRP A 175 3.04 8.69 3.20
C TRP A 175 4.00 8.17 4.27
N GLU A 176 3.47 7.56 5.33
CA GLU A 176 4.23 6.88 6.37
C GLU A 176 4.95 5.62 5.85
N PHE A 177 4.57 5.10 4.68
CA PHE A 177 5.22 3.94 4.09
C PHE A 177 5.84 4.30 2.74
N THR A 178 7.11 3.96 2.57
CA THR A 178 7.86 4.28 1.36
C THR A 178 7.54 3.30 0.24
N TRP A 179 7.40 2.01 0.58
CA TRP A 179 7.10 0.92 -0.34
C TRP A 179 6.64 -0.34 0.42
N GLY A 180 6.08 -1.31 -0.30
CA GLY A 180 5.77 -2.65 0.20
C GLY A 180 6.55 -3.73 -0.53
N ILE A 181 6.79 -4.86 0.14
CA ILE A 181 7.30 -6.10 -0.46
C ILE A 181 6.24 -7.19 -0.37
N ILE A 182 6.05 -7.91 -1.46
CA ILE A 182 5.37 -9.20 -1.49
C ILE A 182 6.37 -10.30 -1.83
N ASN A 183 6.42 -11.31 -0.99
CA ASN A 183 7.17 -12.54 -1.21
C ASN A 183 6.20 -13.65 -1.55
N THR A 184 6.32 -14.23 -2.73
CA THR A 184 5.56 -15.41 -3.16
C THR A 184 6.50 -16.60 -3.17
N MET A 185 6.20 -17.59 -2.33
CA MET A 185 7.06 -18.72 -2.01
C MET A 185 6.34 -20.04 -2.28
N TYR A 186 7.04 -21.03 -2.81
CA TYR A 186 6.52 -22.36 -3.04
C TYR A 186 7.49 -23.38 -2.45
N ILE A 187 6.95 -24.25 -1.59
CA ILE A 187 7.68 -25.30 -0.92
C ILE A 187 7.28 -26.64 -1.57
N PRO A 188 8.24 -27.32 -2.25
CA PRO A 188 8.01 -28.63 -2.83
C PRO A 188 7.77 -29.69 -1.75
N PRO A 189 7.06 -30.79 -2.07
CA PRO A 189 6.62 -31.77 -1.07
C PRO A 189 7.75 -32.55 -0.41
N GLN A 190 8.97 -32.50 -0.97
CA GLN A 190 10.15 -33.14 -0.41
C GLN A 190 10.85 -32.28 0.65
N ALA A 191 10.51 -30.99 0.75
CA ALA A 191 11.14 -30.05 1.67
C ALA A 191 10.39 -29.96 3.00
N ASN A 192 11.13 -29.78 4.10
CA ASN A 192 10.54 -29.63 5.43
C ASN A 192 9.91 -28.23 5.60
N MET A 193 8.59 -28.20 5.80
CA MET A 193 7.85 -26.96 6.06
C MET A 193 8.29 -26.27 7.35
N ASP A 194 8.59 -27.02 8.41
CA ASP A 194 8.89 -26.45 9.72
C ASP A 194 10.19 -25.64 9.67
N THR A 195 11.19 -26.12 8.94
CA THR A 195 12.45 -25.40 8.74
C THR A 195 12.23 -24.11 7.94
N ALA A 196 11.46 -24.17 6.85
CA ALA A 196 11.16 -22.99 6.03
C ALA A 196 10.35 -21.95 6.81
N LEU A 197 9.35 -22.38 7.57
CA LEU A 197 8.53 -21.51 8.40
C LEU A 197 9.34 -20.92 9.57
N THR A 198 10.25 -21.69 10.15
CA THR A 198 11.15 -21.21 11.22
C THR A 198 12.08 -20.14 10.68
N ASN A 199 12.71 -20.37 9.52
CA ASN A 199 13.54 -19.36 8.86
C ASN A 199 12.75 -18.08 8.53
N LEU A 200 11.50 -18.23 8.07
CA LEU A 200 10.62 -17.10 7.79
C LEU A 200 10.27 -16.31 9.07
N LYS A 201 9.94 -17.00 10.17
CA LYS A 201 9.64 -16.39 11.47
C LYS A 201 10.86 -15.74 12.12
N CYS A 202 12.06 -16.29 11.90
CA CYS A 202 13.31 -15.67 12.33
C CYS A 202 13.60 -14.38 11.55
N ALA A 203 13.34 -14.37 10.24
CA ALA A 203 13.57 -13.19 9.39
C ALA A 203 12.55 -12.07 9.64
N VAL A 204 11.30 -12.42 9.94
CA VAL A 204 10.24 -11.46 10.27
C VAL A 204 9.56 -11.91 11.56
N PRO A 205 9.97 -11.38 12.73
CA PRO A 205 9.30 -11.69 13.98
C PRO A 205 7.84 -11.18 13.92
N ASN A 206 6.91 -11.98 14.45
CA ASN A 206 5.47 -11.71 14.52
C ASN A 206 4.66 -11.79 13.20
N LEU A 207 4.82 -12.89 12.45
CA LEU A 207 3.94 -13.20 11.32
C LEU A 207 2.60 -13.81 11.76
N TYR A 208 1.50 -13.23 11.27
CA TYR A 208 0.14 -13.72 11.47
C TYR A 208 -0.39 -14.39 10.22
N GLN A 209 -0.92 -15.62 10.37
CA GLN A 209 -1.55 -16.38 9.29
C GLN A 209 -3.00 -15.93 9.07
N HIS A 210 -3.41 -15.70 7.83
CA HIS A 210 -4.78 -15.26 7.48
C HIS A 210 -5.66 -16.35 6.90
N VAL A 211 -5.08 -17.43 6.38
CA VAL A 211 -5.81 -18.54 5.77
C VAL A 211 -5.99 -19.65 6.80
N THR A 212 -7.24 -19.96 7.14
CA THR A 212 -7.59 -20.94 8.16
C THR A 212 -8.49 -22.07 7.66
N PHE A 213 -9.03 -21.95 6.44
CA PHE A 213 -9.91 -22.94 5.84
C PHE A 213 -9.12 -23.91 4.94
N PRO A 214 -9.63 -25.15 4.73
CA PRO A 214 -8.95 -26.13 3.90
C PRO A 214 -8.96 -25.70 2.43
N THR A 215 -7.82 -25.85 1.77
CA THR A 215 -7.62 -25.43 0.37
C THR A 215 -7.56 -26.63 -0.57
N MET A 216 -7.17 -27.80 -0.05
CA MET A 216 -7.16 -29.07 -0.78
C MET A 216 -7.82 -30.16 0.09
N GLY A 217 -9.07 -30.52 -0.24
CA GLY A 217 -9.85 -31.49 0.54
C GLY A 217 -10.06 -31.02 1.99
N LYS A 218 -9.47 -31.73 2.95
CA LYS A 218 -9.52 -31.37 4.39
C LYS A 218 -8.24 -30.68 4.90
N ARG A 219 -7.27 -30.40 4.03
CA ARG A 219 -5.95 -29.84 4.40
C ARG A 219 -5.83 -28.38 3.99
N THR A 220 -5.20 -27.57 4.84
CA THR A 220 -4.82 -26.19 4.56
C THR A 220 -3.34 -26.17 4.16
N LEU A 221 -3.07 -26.03 2.87
CA LEU A 221 -1.71 -26.07 2.31
C LEU A 221 -1.23 -24.69 1.85
N ASP A 222 -2.16 -23.80 1.55
CA ASP A 222 -1.85 -22.46 1.07
C ASP A 222 -1.98 -21.48 2.24
N HIS A 223 -0.87 -20.82 2.60
CA HIS A 223 -0.81 -19.90 3.73
C HIS A 223 -0.45 -18.49 3.26
N CYS A 224 -1.02 -17.50 3.96
CA CYS A 224 -0.67 -16.11 3.79
C CYS A 224 -0.31 -15.51 5.15
N TYR A 225 0.86 -14.91 5.22
CA TYR A 225 1.44 -14.30 6.40
C TYR A 225 1.60 -12.80 6.21
N THR A 226 1.32 -12.03 7.25
CA THR A 226 1.71 -10.61 7.32
C THR A 226 2.15 -10.27 8.74
N PRO A 227 3.00 -9.25 8.95
CA PRO A 227 3.36 -8.81 10.29
C PRO A 227 2.17 -8.18 11.04
N TYR A 228 1.05 -7.92 10.35
CA TYR A 228 -0.13 -7.27 10.92
C TYR A 228 -1.23 -8.28 11.25
N LYS A 229 -1.69 -8.27 12.51
CA LYS A 229 -2.85 -9.07 12.93
C LYS A 229 -4.13 -8.55 12.28
N ASP A 230 -5.00 -9.46 11.84
CA ASP A 230 -6.33 -9.14 11.29
C ASP A 230 -6.33 -8.15 10.11
N SER A 231 -5.23 -8.09 9.35
CA SER A 231 -5.09 -7.22 8.17
C SER A 231 -5.91 -7.72 6.99
N TYR A 232 -6.08 -9.04 6.86
CA TYR A 232 -6.79 -9.66 5.75
C TYR A 232 -7.99 -10.50 6.20
N LYS A 233 -8.98 -10.60 5.32
CA LYS A 233 -10.02 -11.60 5.34
C LYS A 233 -9.78 -12.54 4.16
N ALA A 234 -9.39 -13.78 4.43
CA ALA A 234 -9.30 -14.81 3.41
C ALA A 234 -10.71 -15.33 3.06
N LEU A 235 -11.00 -15.44 1.78
CA LEU A 235 -12.20 -16.06 1.23
C LEU A 235 -11.79 -17.17 0.27
N ALA A 236 -12.50 -18.29 0.33
CA ALA A 236 -12.40 -19.32 -0.69
C ALA A 236 -13.00 -18.78 -2.00
N HIS A 237 -12.27 -18.96 -3.09
CA HIS A 237 -12.65 -18.56 -4.44
C HIS A 237 -12.71 -19.81 -5.33
N PRO A 238 -13.65 -19.88 -6.29
CA PRO A 238 -13.75 -21.00 -7.21
C PRO A 238 -12.42 -21.36 -7.88
N LEU A 239 -12.18 -22.66 -8.02
CA LEU A 239 -10.99 -23.26 -8.64
C LEU A 239 -10.81 -22.76 -10.08
N PHE A 240 -9.56 -22.78 -10.54
CA PHE A 240 -9.21 -22.49 -11.94
C PHE A 240 -9.18 -23.78 -12.73
N SER A 241 -10.22 -24.01 -13.52
CA SER A 241 -10.40 -25.22 -14.33
C SER A 241 -10.10 -26.48 -13.49
N LYS A 242 -9.20 -27.36 -13.94
CA LYS A 242 -8.78 -28.61 -13.27
C LYS A 242 -7.69 -28.42 -12.20
N SER A 243 -7.67 -27.30 -11.46
CA SER A 243 -6.70 -27.15 -10.35
C SER A 243 -7.15 -27.96 -9.14
N ASP A 244 -6.22 -28.59 -8.42
CA ASP A 244 -6.57 -29.38 -7.22
C ASP A 244 -6.74 -28.52 -5.94
N HIS A 245 -6.34 -27.25 -5.99
CA HIS A 245 -6.42 -26.31 -4.88
C HIS A 245 -7.46 -25.24 -5.12
N THR A 246 -8.25 -24.96 -4.09
CA THR A 246 -9.16 -23.82 -4.06
C THR A 246 -8.37 -22.53 -4.14
N ALA A 247 -8.77 -21.61 -5.02
CA ALA A 247 -8.16 -20.29 -5.06
C ALA A 247 -8.53 -19.50 -3.80
N ILE A 248 -7.64 -18.63 -3.35
CA ILE A 248 -7.85 -17.82 -2.15
C ILE A 248 -7.90 -16.36 -2.56
N PHE A 249 -8.97 -15.68 -2.18
CA PHE A 249 -9.08 -14.25 -2.34
C PHE A 249 -8.92 -13.55 -0.98
N LEU A 250 -7.84 -12.78 -0.85
CA LEU A 250 -7.52 -12.01 0.35
C LEU A 250 -8.02 -10.59 0.18
N ILE A 251 -9.06 -10.25 0.97
CA ILE A 251 -9.60 -8.90 1.01
C ILE A 251 -8.95 -8.15 2.17
N PRO A 252 -8.30 -6.99 1.93
CA PRO A 252 -7.79 -6.17 3.01
C PRO A 252 -8.96 -5.69 3.87
N LYS A 253 -8.89 -5.94 5.19
CA LYS A 253 -9.89 -5.48 6.16
C LYS A 253 -9.79 -3.97 6.44
N ASN A 254 -8.91 -3.25 5.75
CA ASN A 254 -8.53 -1.90 6.13
C ASN A 254 -9.74 -0.94 6.11
N LYS A 255 -10.16 -0.52 7.30
CA LYS A 255 -11.19 0.51 7.52
C LYS A 255 -10.50 1.86 7.45
N GLN A 256 -10.18 2.33 6.25
CA GLN A 256 -9.57 3.64 6.10
C GLN A 256 -10.58 4.74 6.50
N ARG A 257 -10.48 5.20 7.75
CA ARG A 257 -10.77 6.58 8.13
C ARG A 257 -9.47 7.12 8.68
N LEU A 258 -8.64 7.66 7.79
CA LEU A 258 -7.52 8.51 8.15
C LEU A 258 -8.01 9.50 9.21
N LYS A 259 -7.38 9.51 10.39
CA LYS A 259 -7.41 10.73 11.18
C LYS A 259 -6.68 11.74 10.32
N ARG A 260 -7.40 12.74 9.80
CA ARG A 260 -6.74 14.01 9.51
C ARG A 260 -6.09 14.41 10.83
N GLU A 261 -4.80 14.69 10.83
CA GLU A 261 -4.24 15.51 11.89
C GLU A 261 -5.17 16.72 12.09
N SER A 262 -5.39 17.10 13.34
CA SER A 262 -6.22 18.25 13.65
C SER A 262 -5.74 19.43 12.82
N LEU A 263 -6.68 20.09 12.14
CA LEU A 263 -6.41 21.23 11.28
C LEU A 263 -5.47 22.19 12.01
N ILE A 264 -4.28 22.40 11.45
CA ILE A 264 -3.38 23.42 11.96
C ILE A 264 -3.96 24.75 11.48
N GLN A 265 -4.56 25.49 12.40
CA GLN A 265 -4.87 26.90 12.17
C GLN A 265 -3.55 27.65 12.26
N ARG A 266 -3.20 28.35 11.18
CA ARG A 266 -2.12 29.34 11.22
C ARG A 266 -2.72 30.68 10.88
N GLU A 267 -2.36 31.69 11.65
CA GLU A 267 -2.59 33.07 11.27
C GLU A 267 -1.55 33.45 10.22
N VAL A 268 -2.04 34.00 9.11
CA VAL A 268 -1.19 34.47 8.02
C VAL A 268 -1.57 35.93 7.77
N ALA A 269 -0.55 36.77 7.62
CA ALA A 269 -0.71 38.16 7.20
C ALA A 269 -1.27 38.19 5.77
N CYS A 270 -2.42 38.84 5.57
CA CYS A 270 -3.04 38.96 4.27
C CYS A 270 -2.61 40.26 3.58
N TRP A 271 -1.64 40.14 2.68
CA TRP A 271 -1.22 41.21 1.79
C TRP A 271 -2.26 41.36 0.68
N THR A 272 -3.03 42.43 0.74
CA THR A 272 -3.95 42.89 -0.30
C THR A 272 -3.40 44.17 -0.94
N ASP A 273 -3.79 44.46 -2.19
CA ASP A 273 -3.36 45.70 -2.86
C ASP A 273 -3.75 46.95 -2.05
N GLN A 274 -4.89 46.90 -1.36
CA GLN A 274 -5.35 47.97 -0.47
C GLN A 274 -4.51 48.11 0.79
N SER A 275 -4.12 47.00 1.44
CA SER A 275 -3.24 47.06 2.63
C SER A 275 -1.81 47.47 2.28
N VAL A 276 -1.33 47.09 1.08
CA VAL A 276 -0.02 47.52 0.57
C VAL A 276 -0.04 49.03 0.30
N ALA A 277 -1.07 49.54 -0.37
CA ALA A 277 -1.22 50.97 -0.62
C ALA A 277 -1.30 51.78 0.68
N ALA A 278 -2.11 51.34 1.64
CA ALA A 278 -2.24 52.02 2.94
C ALA A 278 -0.93 52.00 3.76
N LEU A 279 -0.15 50.93 3.66
CA LEU A 279 1.16 50.84 4.31
C LEU A 279 2.18 51.76 3.63
N GLN A 280 2.13 51.86 2.30
CA GLN A 280 2.99 52.75 1.53
C GLN A 280 2.68 54.23 1.83
N ASP A 281 1.40 54.62 1.83
CA ASP A 281 0.97 55.97 2.20
C ASP A 281 1.41 56.35 3.63
N ALA A 282 1.36 55.41 4.57
CA ALA A 282 1.77 55.64 5.96
C ALA A 282 3.30 55.74 6.15
N LEU A 283 4.09 55.08 5.30
CA LEU A 283 5.55 55.20 5.30
C LEU A 283 6.02 56.50 4.63
N ASP A 284 5.27 56.97 3.62
CA ASP A 284 5.57 58.21 2.90
C ASP A 284 5.24 59.46 3.74
N ASP A 285 4.30 59.37 4.69
CA ASP A 285 3.95 60.44 5.65
C ASP A 285 4.86 60.45 6.89
N ALA A 286 5.65 59.40 7.11
CA ALA A 286 6.51 59.28 8.28
C ALA A 286 7.72 60.22 8.21
N ASP A 287 7.98 60.95 9.30
CA ASP A 287 9.12 61.83 9.45
C ASP A 287 10.36 61.03 9.89
N TRP A 288 11.35 60.92 9.00
CA TRP A 288 12.53 60.06 9.17
C TRP A 288 13.77 60.81 9.66
N ASP A 289 13.57 61.75 10.58
CA ASP A 289 14.68 62.56 11.11
C ASP A 289 15.77 61.69 11.75
N SER A 290 17.01 61.88 11.28
CA SER A 290 18.16 61.07 11.65
C SER A 290 18.65 61.42 13.06
N THR A 291 18.67 60.44 13.96
CA THR A 291 19.41 60.54 15.22
C THR A 291 20.90 60.28 15.01
N ASP A 292 21.76 60.87 15.85
CA ASP A 292 23.22 60.72 15.74
C ASP A 292 23.72 59.28 16.02
N ASP A 293 22.93 58.46 16.73
CA ASP A 293 23.19 57.02 16.91
C ASP A 293 22.39 56.18 15.89
N VAL A 294 23.14 55.55 14.99
CA VAL A 294 22.61 54.65 13.95
C VAL A 294 21.92 53.42 14.56
N SER A 295 22.40 52.94 15.71
CA SER A 295 21.82 51.74 16.35
C SER A 295 20.42 52.05 16.87
N GLU A 296 20.29 53.16 17.59
CA GLU A 296 19.01 53.64 18.13
C GLU A 296 18.03 54.01 17.01
N PHE A 297 18.51 54.65 15.94
CA PHE A 297 17.71 54.92 14.75
C PHE A 297 17.17 53.63 14.12
N THR A 298 18.02 52.62 13.92
CA THR A 298 17.60 51.36 13.28
C THR A 298 16.59 50.59 14.13
N GLU A 299 16.73 50.59 15.46
CA GLU A 299 15.73 49.99 16.35
C GLU A 299 14.40 50.74 16.31
N ALA A 300 14.43 52.08 16.29
CA ALA A 300 13.23 52.90 16.18
C ALA A 300 12.50 52.67 14.86
N VAL A 301 13.24 52.63 13.74
CA VAL A 301 12.69 52.36 12.39
C VAL A 301 12.08 50.97 12.31
N VAL A 302 12.81 49.94 12.76
CA VAL A 302 12.31 48.55 12.73
C VAL A 302 11.09 48.38 13.64
N GLY A 303 11.08 49.03 14.80
CA GLY A 303 9.94 49.04 15.72
C GLY A 303 8.72 49.74 15.11
N PHE A 304 8.92 50.89 14.47
CA PHE A 304 7.86 51.65 13.81
C PHE A 304 7.26 50.88 12.62
N ILE A 305 8.11 50.32 11.74
CA ILE A 305 7.66 49.49 10.62
C ILE A 305 6.92 48.25 11.13
N GLY A 306 7.44 47.59 12.18
CA GLY A 306 6.78 46.44 12.78
C GLY A 306 5.38 46.76 13.30
N LYS A 307 5.22 47.92 13.95
CA LYS A 307 3.93 48.39 14.45
C LYS A 307 2.97 48.77 13.32
N LEU A 308 3.44 49.48 12.30
CA LEU A 308 2.64 49.82 11.12
C LEU A 308 2.17 48.57 10.38
N VAL A 309 3.04 47.58 10.20
CA VAL A 309 2.69 46.27 9.61
C VAL A 309 1.59 45.59 10.41
N ASP A 310 1.68 45.59 11.73
CA ASP A 310 0.68 44.98 12.60
C ASP A 310 -0.67 45.71 12.60
N ASP A 311 -0.65 47.04 12.46
CA ASP A 311 -1.85 47.89 12.46
C ASP A 311 -2.56 47.91 11.09
N THR A 312 -1.82 47.82 9.99
CA THR A 312 -2.35 47.92 8.62
C THR A 312 -2.69 46.57 7.98
N ILE A 313 -1.98 45.50 8.33
CA ILE A 313 -2.14 44.21 7.64
C ILE A 313 -3.10 43.30 8.42
N PRO A 314 -4.28 42.98 7.84
CA PRO A 314 -5.21 42.08 8.51
C PRO A 314 -4.63 40.68 8.61
N ARG A 315 -4.68 40.10 9.81
CA ARG A 315 -4.36 38.69 10.05
C ARG A 315 -5.60 37.85 9.76
N THR A 316 -5.47 36.84 8.90
CA THR A 316 -6.55 35.88 8.66
C THR A 316 -6.14 34.47 9.10
N THR A 317 -7.08 33.76 9.70
CA THR A 317 -6.88 32.37 10.10
C THR A 317 -7.09 31.45 8.90
N ILE A 318 -6.01 30.95 8.32
CA ILE A 318 -6.09 30.00 7.21
C ILE A 318 -6.03 28.57 7.75
N LYS A 319 -6.93 27.72 7.24
CA LYS A 319 -6.90 26.28 7.48
C LYS A 319 -5.88 25.66 6.54
N LYS A 320 -4.69 25.34 7.03
CA LYS A 320 -3.70 24.59 6.24
C LYS A 320 -3.99 23.10 6.30
N PHE A 321 -4.08 22.47 5.13
CA PHE A 321 -4.19 21.02 5.03
C PHE A 321 -2.78 20.42 4.94
N PRO A 322 -2.51 19.25 5.54
CA PRO A 322 -1.21 18.57 5.43
C PRO A 322 -0.75 18.28 3.99
N ASN A 323 -1.68 18.32 3.03
CA ASN A 323 -1.43 18.05 1.61
C ASN A 323 -1.41 19.30 0.71
N GLN A 324 -1.39 20.52 1.27
CA GLN A 324 -1.18 21.73 0.46
C GLN A 324 0.32 21.83 0.12
N LYS A 325 0.63 21.77 -1.19
CA LYS A 325 1.97 22.12 -1.68
C LYS A 325 2.30 23.57 -1.27
N PRO A 326 3.58 23.87 -0.96
CA PRO A 326 4.00 25.23 -0.60
C PRO A 326 3.65 26.25 -1.67
#